data_AF-A0A834DKR4-F1
#
_entry.id   AF-A0A834DKR4-F1
#
_cell.length_a   1.000
_cell.length_b   1.000
_cell.length_c   1.000
_cell.angle_alpha   90.00
_cell.angle_beta   90.00
_cell.angle_gamma   90.00
#
_symmetry.space_group_name_H-M   'P 1'
#
loop_
_entity.id
_entity.type
_entity.pdbx_description
1 polymer ?
#
loop_
_entity_poly.entity_id
_entity_poly.type
_entity_poly.pdbx_seq_one_letter_code
_entity_poly.pdbx_strand_id
1 'polypeptide(L)'
;MPRVPRLMLPCRSECLQSTWEKAYQDHRKKVRDAQPLVDTRAPWSLSHFHLNLKKLKLEEERLSVIDRDNRLLLQKLSCIMRTRGQTDSRNNYTCRREKR
;
A
#
# COMPACT_ATOMS: atom_id res chain seq x y z
N MET A 1 44.04 -61.35 -27.30
CA MET A 1 43.22 -60.66 -28.33
C MET A 1 43.80 -59.27 -28.54
N PRO A 2 44.32 -58.95 -29.74
CA PRO A 2 45.07 -57.73 -29.98
C PRO A 2 44.12 -56.52 -29.89
N ARG A 3 44.59 -55.45 -29.23
CA ARG A 3 43.84 -54.19 -29.11
C ARG A 3 43.71 -53.57 -30.49
N VAL A 4 42.47 -53.31 -30.90
CA VAL A 4 42.17 -52.59 -32.15
C VAL A 4 42.83 -51.20 -32.07
N PRO A 5 43.66 -50.80 -33.05
CA PRO A 5 44.22 -49.46 -33.07
C PRO A 5 43.07 -48.44 -33.15
N ARG A 6 43.03 -47.46 -32.24
CA ARG A 6 42.15 -46.29 -32.44
C ARG A 6 42.55 -45.69 -33.79
N LEU A 7 41.60 -45.63 -34.71
CA LEU A 7 41.72 -44.83 -35.92
C LEU A 7 42.05 -43.41 -35.45
N MET A 8 43.30 -43.01 -35.61
CA MET A 8 43.68 -41.62 -35.42
C MET A 8 42.99 -40.84 -36.52
N LEU A 9 41.85 -40.24 -36.18
CA LEU A 9 41.31 -39.18 -36.99
C LEU A 9 42.44 -38.17 -37.20
N PRO A 10 42.61 -37.63 -38.43
CA PRO A 10 43.65 -36.64 -38.65
C PRO A 10 43.45 -35.54 -37.61
N CYS A 11 44.48 -35.27 -36.79
CA CYS A 11 44.46 -34.33 -35.66
C CYS A 11 43.68 -33.03 -36.00
N ARG A 12 43.75 -32.61 -37.27
CA ARG A 12 42.99 -31.51 -37.87
C ARG A 12 41.46 -31.58 -37.69
N SER A 13 40.80 -32.73 -37.86
CA SER A 13 39.34 -32.85 -37.74
C SER A 13 38.86 -32.79 -36.28
N GLU A 14 39.62 -33.36 -35.34
CA GLU A 14 39.32 -33.29 -33.91
C GLU A 14 39.55 -31.86 -33.37
N CYS A 15 40.61 -31.18 -33.81
CA CYS A 15 40.84 -29.78 -33.48
C CYS A 15 39.71 -28.88 -34.01
N LEU A 16 39.22 -29.11 -35.23
CA LEU A 16 38.10 -28.36 -35.81
C LEU A 16 36.81 -28.60 -35.02
N GLN A 17 36.51 -29.84 -34.65
CA GLN A 17 35.35 -30.17 -33.81
C GLN A 17 35.43 -29.51 -32.43
N SER A 18 36.61 -29.51 -31.80
CA SER A 18 36.85 -28.85 -30.52
C SER A 18 36.66 -27.33 -30.60
N THR A 19 37.08 -26.68 -31.70
CA THR A 19 36.84 -25.23 -31.89
C THR A 19 35.37 -24.88 -32.03
N TRP A 20 34.59 -25.72 -32.72
CA TRP A 20 33.15 -25.55 -32.85
C TRP A 20 32.41 -25.77 -31.54
N GLU A 21 32.79 -26.81 -30.79
CA GLU A 21 32.24 -27.09 -29.46
C GLU A 21 32.50 -25.90 -28.52
N LYS A 22 33.72 -25.37 -28.52
CA LYS A 22 34.08 -24.20 -27.71
C LYS A 22 33.28 -22.96 -28.12
N ALA A 23 33.18 -22.66 -29.41
CA ALA A 23 32.41 -21.52 -29.91
C ALA A 23 30.92 -21.64 -29.54
N TYR A 24 30.37 -22.85 -29.59
CA TYR A 24 28.99 -23.12 -29.19
C TYR A 24 28.78 -22.89 -27.68
N GLN A 25 29.67 -23.39 -26.83
CA GLN A 25 29.61 -23.17 -25.39
C GLN A 25 29.75 -21.67 -25.04
N ASP A 26 30.67 -20.97 -25.69
CA ASP A 26 30.86 -19.52 -25.51
C ASP A 26 29.60 -18.74 -25.95
N HIS A 27 28.97 -19.12 -27.05
CA HIS A 27 27.70 -18.53 -27.49
C HIS A 27 26.59 -18.78 -26.45
N ARG A 28 26.42 -20.01 -25.98
CA ARG A 28 25.41 -20.36 -24.97
C ARG A 28 25.62 -19.59 -23.67
N LYS A 29 26.88 -19.39 -23.26
CA LYS A 29 27.23 -18.55 -22.12
C LYS A 29 26.80 -17.10 -22.35
N LYS A 30 27.11 -16.51 -23.51
CA LYS A 30 26.68 -15.14 -23.86
C LYS A 30 25.16 -14.98 -23.89
N VAL A 31 24.43 -15.97 -24.41
CA VAL A 31 22.96 -15.95 -24.42
C VAL A 31 22.39 -16.01 -23.01
N ARG A 32 22.94 -16.87 -22.15
CA ARG A 32 22.49 -16.99 -20.76
C ARG A 32 22.81 -15.73 -19.93
N ASP A 33 23.99 -15.17 -20.14
CA ASP A 33 24.48 -14.04 -19.35
C ASP A 33 23.96 -12.69 -19.91
N ALA A 34 23.26 -12.70 -21.05
CA ALA A 34 22.66 -11.52 -21.66
C ALA A 34 21.65 -10.86 -20.70
N GLN A 35 21.89 -9.61 -20.35
CA GLN A 35 20.97 -8.81 -19.54
C GLN A 35 19.86 -8.23 -20.43
N PRO A 36 18.62 -8.14 -19.93
CA PRO A 36 17.55 -7.46 -20.66
C PRO A 36 17.88 -5.97 -20.83
N LEU A 37 17.60 -5.42 -22.02
CA LEU A 37 17.83 -4.01 -22.32
C LEU A 37 16.90 -3.07 -21.52
N VAL A 38 15.73 -3.58 -21.14
CA VAL A 38 14.70 -2.85 -20.42
C VAL A 38 14.52 -3.49 -19.05
N ASP A 39 14.29 -2.67 -18.03
CA ASP A 39 13.92 -3.17 -16.72
C ASP A 39 12.55 -3.85 -16.79
N THR A 40 12.53 -5.16 -16.53
CA THR A 40 11.30 -5.96 -16.46
C THR A 40 10.87 -6.23 -15.02
N ARG A 41 11.49 -5.58 -14.03
CA ARG A 41 11.11 -5.73 -12.63
C ARG A 41 9.71 -5.18 -12.40
N ALA A 42 9.00 -5.78 -11.47
CA ALA A 42 7.74 -5.23 -11.01
C ALA A 42 8.01 -3.82 -10.42
N PRO A 43 7.24 -2.80 -10.83
CA PRO A 43 7.37 -1.48 -10.24
C PRO A 43 7.13 -1.58 -8.74
N TRP A 44 7.83 -0.74 -7.97
CA TRP A 44 7.62 -0.69 -6.52
C TRP A 44 6.17 -0.32 -6.23
N SER A 45 5.50 -1.14 -5.44
CA SER A 45 4.17 -0.84 -4.92
C SER A 45 4.27 0.37 -4.00
N LEU A 46 4.02 1.56 -4.52
CA LEU A 46 4.03 2.77 -3.70
C LEU A 46 2.85 2.71 -2.73
N SER A 47 3.10 2.93 -1.44
CA SER A 47 2.09 2.75 -0.38
C SER A 47 0.81 3.57 -0.59
N HIS A 48 0.88 4.67 -1.33
CA HIS A 48 -0.27 5.51 -1.67
C HIS A 48 -1.24 4.89 -2.71
N PHE A 49 -0.84 3.84 -3.45
CA PHE A 49 -1.76 3.05 -4.27
C PHE A 49 -2.70 2.18 -3.42
N HIS A 50 -2.26 1.80 -2.22
CA HIS A 50 -3.03 0.94 -1.32
C HIS A 50 -3.84 1.72 -0.28
N LEU A 51 -3.47 2.98 0.00
CA LEU A 51 -4.07 3.79 1.05
C LEU A 51 -4.47 5.18 0.54
N ASN A 52 -5.78 5.42 0.50
CA ASN A 52 -6.36 6.73 0.21
C ASN A 52 -6.34 7.63 1.47
N LEU A 53 -5.18 8.19 1.79
CA LEU A 53 -4.97 9.01 3.00
C LEU A 53 -5.96 10.18 3.12
N LYS A 54 -6.30 10.82 2.00
CA LYS A 54 -7.32 11.90 1.98
C LYS A 54 -8.68 11.42 2.43
N LYS A 55 -9.11 10.23 2.00
CA LYS A 55 -10.38 9.63 2.39
C LYS A 55 -10.37 9.29 3.88
N LEU A 56 -9.28 8.68 4.36
CA LEU A 56 -9.13 8.31 5.77
C LEU A 56 -9.25 9.53 6.68
N LYS A 57 -8.52 10.61 6.36
CA LYS A 57 -8.55 11.86 7.12
C LYS A 57 -9.96 12.47 7.17
N LEU A 58 -10.66 12.48 6.04
CA LEU A 58 -12.01 13.05 5.98
C LEU A 58 -13.02 12.26 6.82
N GLU A 59 -12.93 10.93 6.84
CA GLU A 59 -13.78 10.11 7.71
C GLU A 59 -13.44 10.30 9.19
N GLU A 60 -12.16 10.44 9.54
CA GLU A 60 -11.75 10.74 10.92
C GLU A 60 -12.30 12.09 11.40
N GLU A 61 -12.20 13.13 10.58
CA GLU A 61 -12.78 14.45 10.89
C GLU A 61 -14.30 14.37 11.05
N ARG A 62 -14.99 13.65 10.17
CA ARG A 62 -16.45 13.45 10.25
C ARG A 62 -16.85 12.69 11.52
N LEU A 63 -16.13 11.63 11.89
CA LEU A 63 -16.37 10.87 13.12
C LEU A 63 -16.12 11.72 14.37
N SER A 64 -15.08 12.55 14.37
CA SER A 64 -14.79 13.48 15.46
C SER A 64 -15.94 14.46 15.73
N VAL A 65 -16.56 14.99 14.67
CA VAL A 65 -17.75 15.85 14.79
C VAL A 65 -18.92 15.08 15.41
N ILE A 66 -19.21 13.87 14.91
CA ILE A 66 -20.28 13.01 15.43
C ILE A 66 -20.06 12.70 16.91
N ASP A 67 -18.85 12.35 17.32
CA ASP A 67 -18.54 12.04 18.71
C ASP A 67 -18.68 13.25 19.64
N ARG A 68 -18.27 14.44 19.17
CA ARG A 68 -18.48 15.68 19.91
C ARG A 68 -19.98 15.95 20.11
N ASP A 69 -20.77 15.80 19.06
CA ASP A 69 -22.21 16.06 19.11
C ASP A 69 -22.94 15.04 19.98
N ASN A 70 -22.55 13.76 19.91
CA ASN A 70 -23.07 12.70 20.76
C ASN A 70 -22.80 12.99 22.25
N ARG A 71 -21.59 13.44 22.59
CA ARG A 71 -21.25 13.85 23.97
C ARG A 71 -22.11 15.02 24.44
N LEU A 72 -22.29 16.03 23.59
CA LEU A 72 -23.13 17.19 23.91
C LEU A 72 -24.60 16.79 24.11
N LEU A 73 -25.13 15.92 23.24
CA LEU A 73 -26.48 15.40 23.34
C LEU A 73 -26.68 14.64 24.66
N LEU A 74 -25.76 13.73 24.99
CA LEU A 74 -25.80 12.97 26.24
C LEU A 74 -25.77 13.89 27.46
N GLN A 75 -24.94 14.94 27.44
CA GLN A 75 -24.90 15.91 28.53
C GLN A 75 -26.24 16.64 28.70
N LYS A 76 -26.86 17.08 27.59
CA LYS A 76 -28.17 17.74 27.61
C LYS A 76 -29.28 16.81 28.11
N LEU A 77 -29.33 15.58 27.61
CA LEU A 77 -30.29 14.58 28.05
C LEU A 77 -30.12 14.27 29.54
N SER A 78 -28.89 14.09 30.00
CA SER A 78 -28.60 13.86 31.42
C SER A 78 -29.08 15.02 32.30
N CYS A 79 -28.88 16.26 31.86
CA CYS A 79 -29.41 17.43 32.55
C CYS A 79 -30.94 17.39 32.65
N ILE A 80 -31.64 17.18 31.52
CA ILE A 80 -33.10 17.11 31.46
C ILE A 80 -33.64 15.98 32.36
N MET A 81 -33.00 14.81 32.32
CA MET A 81 -33.39 13.66 33.15
C MET A 81 -33.23 13.96 34.65
N ARG A 82 -32.16 14.67 35.04
CA ARG A 82 -31.93 15.07 36.43
C ARG A 82 -32.91 16.15 36.89
N THR A 83 -33.15 17.17 36.08
CA THR A 83 -34.06 18.27 36.43
C THR A 83 -35.54 17.92 36.22
N ARG A 84 -35.84 16.76 35.60
CA ARG A 84 -37.21 16.32 35.24
C ARG A 84 -37.98 17.37 34.45
N GLY A 85 -37.28 18.20 33.66
CA GLY A 85 -37.89 19.30 32.92
C GLY A 85 -38.27 20.53 33.77
N GLN A 86 -37.83 20.61 35.03
CA GLN A 86 -37.92 21.87 35.78
C GLN A 86 -36.94 22.89 35.19
N THR A 87 -37.48 23.94 34.60
CA THR A 87 -36.76 25.16 34.23
C THR A 87 -36.83 26.14 35.40
N ASP A 88 -35.68 26.65 35.82
CA ASP A 88 -35.54 27.74 36.80
C ASP A 88 -35.89 29.09 36.13
N SER A 89 -37.07 29.19 35.52
CA SER A 89 -37.54 30.46 34.94
C SER A 89 -37.98 31.40 36.08
N ARG A 90 -37.00 31.97 36.80
CA ARG A 90 -37.24 33.11 37.69
C ARG A 90 -37.46 34.33 36.81
N ASN A 91 -38.71 34.48 36.43
CA ASN A 91 -39.16 35.57 35.61
C ASN A 91 -39.20 36.88 36.42
N ASN A 92 -38.15 37.70 36.31
CA ASN A 92 -38.02 38.99 37.00
C ASN A 92 -38.60 40.15 36.17
N TYR A 93 -39.82 40.03 35.63
CA TYR A 93 -40.50 41.19 35.06
C TYR A 93 -40.99 42.08 36.21
N THR A 94 -40.30 43.19 36.47
CA THR A 94 -40.87 44.26 37.30
C THR A 94 -41.88 45.02 36.44
N CYS A 95 -43.16 44.79 36.69
CA CYS A 95 -44.21 45.61 36.07
C CYS A 95 -44.09 47.03 36.65
N ARG A 96 -43.48 47.96 35.89
CA ARG A 96 -43.55 49.39 36.19
C ARG A 96 -45.01 49.81 36.11
N ARG A 97 -45.67 49.97 37.27
CA ARG A 97 -46.98 50.61 37.36
C ARG A 97 -46.79 52.10 37.14
N GLU A 98 -47.17 52.57 35.97
CA GLU A 98 -47.27 53.98 35.64
C GLU A 98 -48.47 54.57 36.41
N LYS A 99 -48.20 55.55 37.28
CA LYS A 99 -49.23 56.23 38.08
C LYS A 99 -49.83 57.34 37.24
N ARG A 100 -51.16 57.31 37.09
CA ARG A 100 -51.98 58.45 36.61
C ARG A 100 -52.06 59.53 37.68
#